data_AF-A0AA39UKS2-F1
#
_entry.id   AF-A0AA39UKS2-F1
#
_cell.length_a   1.000
_cell.length_b   1.000
_cell.length_c   1.000
_cell.angle_alpha   90.00
_cell.angle_beta   90.00
_cell.angle_gamma   90.00
#
_symmetry.space_group_name_H-M   'P 1'
#
loop_
_entity.id
_entity.type
_entity.pdbx_description
1 polymer ?
#
loop_
_entity_poly.entity_id
_entity_poly.type
_entity_poly.pdbx_seq_one_letter_code
_entity_poly.pdbx_strand_id
1 'polypeptide(L)'
;MAHIFLCIPNAMPGNMDVFEIAPKLQTLEFGGMHAEADTPFPKENLSFFSDARPVLGHDTVRKYLDIITSTPGLTMFFYFHYDSTIPESPSKHHPQIVHQSLRTLSTVLGPLIDSLMPPGLLRLTVKSCMRFGNAFNCPEDTLSHIYNLVVHSECSLAALSFVGAVMDDNLLPLLQLTPWLILLSFEWYSPVPSEESDGAMKSVFLDMSKSNSRVLEMPWINVCGRGFHLPFINNNDFCLEKLKSLQDDGLELCLDLDDLEDHSSLEDMYNSGSEDGE
;
A
#
# COMPACT_ATOMS: atom_id res chain seq x y z
N MET A 1 8.82 1.97 -25.60
CA MET A 1 9.62 0.75 -25.36
C MET A 1 9.88 0.72 -23.86
N ALA A 2 9.40 -0.31 -23.17
CA ALA A 2 9.59 -0.44 -21.73
C ALA A 2 10.94 -1.13 -21.48
N HIS A 3 11.76 -0.58 -20.59
CA HIS A 3 13.00 -1.21 -20.18
C HIS A 3 12.89 -1.53 -18.69
N ILE A 4 12.83 -2.83 -18.39
CA ILE A 4 12.91 -3.35 -17.02
C ILE A 4 14.38 -3.70 -16.80
N PHE A 5 15.02 -3.05 -15.82
CA PHE A 5 16.38 -3.38 -15.42
C PHE A 5 16.34 -4.15 -14.09
N LEU A 6 16.59 -5.45 -14.18
CA LEU A 6 16.81 -6.32 -13.02
C LEU A 6 18.31 -6.56 -12.87
N CYS A 7 18.91 -6.02 -11.81
CA CYS A 7 20.29 -6.34 -11.46
C CYS A 7 20.35 -7.62 -10.61
N ILE A 8 21.48 -8.34 -10.71
CA ILE A 8 21.79 -9.46 -9.82
C ILE A 8 21.91 -8.90 -8.39
N PRO A 9 21.34 -9.57 -7.37
CA PRO A 9 21.51 -9.16 -5.97
C PRO A 9 22.99 -9.00 -5.63
N ASN A 10 23.35 -7.91 -4.94
CA ASN A 10 24.72 -7.50 -4.57
C ASN A 10 25.56 -6.86 -5.69
N ALA A 11 24.93 -6.21 -6.67
CA ALA A 11 25.65 -5.32 -7.58
C ALA A 11 26.45 -4.27 -6.79
N MET A 12 27.71 -4.04 -7.16
CA MET A 12 28.56 -3.03 -6.53
C MET A 12 28.01 -1.61 -6.80
N PRO A 13 28.20 -0.65 -5.86
CA PRO A 13 27.85 0.74 -6.10
C PRO A 13 28.61 1.29 -7.32
N GLY A 14 27.93 2.07 -8.16
CA GLY A 14 28.51 2.65 -9.36
C GLY A 14 27.50 3.47 -10.16
N ASN A 15 27.99 4.48 -10.89
CA ASN A 15 27.18 5.23 -11.82
C ASN A 15 26.94 4.41 -13.09
N MET A 16 25.70 4.39 -13.56
CA MET A 16 25.30 3.70 -14.80
C MET A 16 24.61 4.69 -15.74
N ASP A 17 25.38 5.24 -16.68
CA ASP A 17 24.87 6.12 -17.76
C ASP A 17 24.25 5.29 -18.91
N VAL A 18 23.35 4.37 -18.58
CA VAL A 18 22.77 3.41 -19.54
C VAL A 18 21.57 3.96 -20.31
N PHE A 19 20.96 5.05 -19.83
CA PHE A 19 19.73 5.59 -20.41
C PHE A 19 19.95 6.73 -21.42
N GLU A 20 21.19 7.19 -21.63
CA GLU A 20 21.51 8.19 -22.66
C GLU A 20 21.10 7.73 -24.07
N ILE A 21 21.16 6.42 -24.33
CA ILE A 21 20.77 5.81 -25.61
C ILE A 21 19.25 5.66 -25.77
N ALA A 22 18.45 5.99 -24.75
CA ALA A 22 17.01 5.78 -24.70
C ALA A 22 16.22 7.09 -24.43
N PRO A 23 16.34 8.14 -25.27
CA PRO A 23 15.68 9.44 -25.04
C PRO A 23 14.15 9.39 -25.06
N LYS A 24 13.56 8.30 -25.58
CA LYS A 24 12.11 8.06 -25.63
C LYS A 24 11.64 7.11 -24.52
N LEU A 25 12.39 7.01 -23.43
CA LEU A 25 12.03 6.16 -22.28
C LEU A 25 10.67 6.59 -21.71
N GLN A 26 9.75 5.64 -21.61
CA GLN A 26 8.39 5.87 -21.09
C GLN A 26 8.13 5.15 -19.77
N THR A 27 8.90 4.11 -19.49
CA THR A 27 8.73 3.20 -18.36
C THR A 27 10.11 2.93 -17.81
N LEU A 28 10.28 3.18 -16.52
CA LEU A 28 11.51 2.91 -15.79
C LEU A 28 11.18 2.14 -14.52
N GLU A 29 11.88 1.02 -14.33
CA GLU A 29 11.77 0.19 -13.15
C GLU A 29 13.16 -0.16 -12.63
N PHE A 30 13.41 0.14 -11.36
CA PHE A 30 14.62 -0.24 -10.65
C PHE A 30 14.35 -1.41 -9.73
N GLY A 31 14.88 -2.59 -10.06
CA GLY A 31 14.80 -3.79 -9.23
C GLY A 31 16.15 -4.48 -9.06
N GLY A 32 16.44 -4.97 -7.84
CA GLY A 32 17.67 -5.73 -7.55
C GLY A 32 18.97 -4.91 -7.63
N MET A 33 18.88 -3.59 -7.79
CA MET A 33 20.04 -2.69 -7.85
C MET A 33 20.51 -2.28 -6.45
N HIS A 34 21.79 -1.89 -6.34
CA HIS A 34 22.34 -1.30 -5.12
C HIS A 34 21.64 0.02 -4.78
N ALA A 35 21.45 0.30 -3.50
CA ALA A 35 20.80 1.51 -2.98
C ALA A 35 21.45 2.81 -3.49
N GLU A 36 22.78 2.81 -3.58
CA GLU A 36 23.61 3.96 -4.02
C GLU A 36 23.83 4.02 -5.54
N ALA A 37 23.21 3.14 -6.33
CA ALA A 37 23.38 3.19 -7.78
C ALA A 37 22.75 4.47 -8.34
N ASP A 38 23.60 5.40 -8.79
CA ASP A 38 23.13 6.55 -9.56
C ASP A 38 22.91 6.14 -11.01
N THR A 39 21.77 6.56 -11.54
CA THR A 39 21.26 6.12 -12.84
C THR A 39 20.51 7.29 -13.46
N PRO A 40 21.21 8.26 -14.06
CA PRO A 40 20.54 9.37 -14.73
C PRO A 40 19.66 8.84 -15.86
N PHE A 41 18.43 9.36 -15.98
CA PHE A 41 17.47 8.97 -16.99
C PHE A 41 16.73 10.19 -17.57
N PRO A 42 16.30 10.12 -18.85
CA PRO A 42 15.49 11.16 -19.45
C PRO A 42 14.09 11.18 -18.83
N LYS A 43 13.62 12.37 -18.47
CA LYS A 43 12.36 12.57 -17.74
C LYS A 43 11.22 13.08 -18.61
N GLU A 44 11.51 13.64 -19.78
CA GLU A 44 10.48 14.34 -20.58
C GLU A 44 9.33 13.42 -21.03
N ASN A 45 9.64 12.14 -21.30
CA ASN A 45 8.70 11.16 -21.84
C ASN A 45 8.24 10.11 -20.82
N LEU A 46 8.72 10.20 -19.58
CA LEU A 46 8.50 9.16 -18.59
C LEU A 46 7.06 9.22 -18.07
N SER A 47 6.32 8.12 -18.27
CA SER A 47 4.93 7.95 -17.83
C SER A 47 4.80 7.03 -16.62
N PHE A 48 5.75 6.11 -16.44
CA PHE A 48 5.76 5.14 -15.36
C PHE A 48 7.14 5.11 -14.70
N PHE A 49 7.15 5.21 -13.38
CA PHE A 49 8.35 5.07 -12.56
C PHE A 49 8.09 4.09 -11.42
N SER A 50 8.99 3.13 -11.26
CA SER A 50 9.00 2.16 -10.17
C SER A 50 10.40 2.05 -9.56
N ASP A 51 10.50 2.16 -8.24
CA ASP A 51 11.76 1.98 -7.52
C ASP A 51 11.58 0.98 -6.37
N ALA A 52 12.25 -0.16 -6.52
CA ALA A 52 12.26 -1.28 -5.60
C ALA A 52 13.66 -1.51 -4.98
N ARG A 53 14.52 -0.49 -5.00
CA ARG A 53 15.85 -0.58 -4.40
C ARG A 53 15.79 -0.49 -2.87
N PRO A 54 16.72 -1.15 -2.14
CA PRO A 54 16.92 -0.87 -0.73
C PRO A 54 17.26 0.61 -0.50
N VAL A 55 16.88 1.17 0.64
CA VAL A 55 17.16 2.57 0.96
C VAL A 55 18.37 2.67 1.87
N LEU A 56 19.26 3.61 1.59
CA LEU A 56 20.29 4.04 2.52
C LEU A 56 20.05 5.52 2.86
N GLY A 57 19.55 5.80 4.06
CA GLY A 57 19.53 7.14 4.65
C GLY A 57 18.24 7.96 4.53
N HIS A 58 18.33 9.21 4.98
CA HIS A 58 17.20 10.09 5.29
C HIS A 58 16.68 10.97 4.12
N ASP A 59 17.41 11.08 3.01
CA ASP A 59 17.09 12.02 1.90
C ASP A 59 16.20 11.44 0.78
N THR A 60 15.63 10.26 1.01
CA THR A 60 14.86 9.47 0.02
C THR A 60 13.62 10.22 -0.49
N VAL A 61 12.90 10.92 0.37
CA VAL A 61 11.68 11.66 0.00
C VAL A 61 12.00 12.75 -1.01
N ARG A 62 13.06 13.54 -0.77
CA ARG A 62 13.47 14.63 -1.65
C ARG A 62 13.81 14.14 -3.05
N LYS A 63 14.56 13.03 -3.14
CA LYS A 63 14.89 12.39 -4.43
C LYS A 63 13.63 12.06 -5.24
N TYR A 64 12.61 11.50 -4.62
CA TYR A 64 11.36 11.15 -5.33
C TYR A 64 10.51 12.38 -5.66
N LEU A 65 10.47 13.40 -4.79
CA LEU A 65 9.83 14.67 -5.12
C LEU A 65 10.51 15.35 -6.32
N ASP A 66 11.84 15.33 -6.39
CA ASP A 66 12.58 15.86 -7.53
C ASP A 66 12.25 15.09 -8.81
N ILE A 67 12.12 13.75 -8.76
CA ILE A 67 11.69 12.94 -9.91
C ILE A 67 10.28 13.31 -10.35
N ILE A 68 9.31 13.35 -9.43
CA ILE A 68 7.90 13.66 -9.73
C ILE A 68 7.79 15.07 -10.33
N THR A 69 8.42 16.07 -9.72
CA THR A 69 8.36 17.46 -10.19
C THR A 69 9.00 17.68 -11.56
N SER A 70 10.05 16.93 -11.88
CA SER A 70 10.74 17.01 -13.17
C SER A 70 10.16 16.09 -14.25
N THR A 71 9.07 15.37 -13.95
CA THR A 71 8.43 14.41 -14.87
C THR A 71 6.94 14.76 -15.06
N PRO A 72 6.60 15.84 -15.77
CA PRO A 72 5.21 16.32 -15.86
C PRO A 72 4.23 15.32 -16.52
N GLY A 73 4.75 14.39 -17.33
CA GLY A 73 3.98 13.32 -17.96
C GLY A 73 3.75 12.07 -17.11
N LEU A 74 4.25 12.06 -15.86
CA LEU A 74 4.18 10.88 -15.00
C LEU A 74 2.72 10.56 -14.61
N THR A 75 2.26 9.37 -14.98
CA THR A 75 0.90 8.89 -14.64
C THR A 75 0.92 7.87 -13.52
N MET A 76 2.03 7.16 -13.34
CA MET A 76 2.18 6.06 -12.39
C MET A 76 3.50 6.18 -11.64
N PHE A 77 3.43 6.27 -10.32
CA PHE A 77 4.59 6.29 -9.42
C PHE A 77 4.49 5.17 -8.40
N PHE A 78 5.54 4.35 -8.34
CA PHE A 78 5.62 3.18 -7.47
C PHE A 78 6.92 3.22 -6.70
N TYR A 79 6.82 3.16 -5.38
CA TYR A 79 7.96 3.01 -4.49
C TYR A 79 7.69 1.86 -3.54
N PHE A 80 8.64 0.92 -3.48
CA PHE A 80 8.58 -0.25 -2.61
C PHE A 80 9.70 -0.15 -1.58
N HIS A 81 9.32 -0.14 -0.31
CA HIS A 81 10.29 -0.16 0.77
C HIS A 81 10.68 -1.59 1.12
N TYR A 82 11.97 -1.93 1.05
CA TYR A 82 12.50 -3.25 1.39
C TYR A 82 13.36 -3.27 2.67
N ASP A 83 13.41 -2.17 3.42
CA ASP A 83 14.23 -2.08 4.64
C ASP A 83 13.40 -2.21 5.91
N SER A 84 14.07 -2.49 7.02
CA SER A 84 13.47 -2.64 8.34
C SER A 84 13.17 -1.31 9.03
N THR A 85 13.66 -0.20 8.47
CA THR A 85 13.48 1.14 9.01
C THR A 85 12.92 2.05 7.93
N ILE A 86 11.62 2.33 8.03
CA ILE A 86 11.03 3.44 7.28
C ILE A 86 11.64 4.71 7.86
N PRO A 87 12.29 5.56 7.04
CA PRO A 87 12.91 6.77 7.56
C PRO A 87 11.87 7.62 8.29
N GLU A 88 12.04 7.81 9.59
CA GLU A 88 11.27 8.78 10.35
C GLU A 88 11.49 10.18 9.76
N SER A 89 10.40 10.92 9.67
CA SER A 89 10.31 12.21 8.97
C SER A 89 11.30 13.25 9.50
N PRO A 90 12.18 13.82 8.65
CA PRO A 90 12.73 15.14 8.95
C PRO A 90 11.63 16.18 8.74
N SER A 91 11.31 16.86 9.84
CA SER A 91 10.29 17.90 10.08
C SER A 91 10.36 19.17 9.22
N LYS A 92 10.67 19.07 7.92
CA LYS A 92 10.57 20.19 6.98
C LYS A 92 9.36 20.01 6.09
N HIS A 93 8.40 20.90 6.27
CA HIS A 93 7.28 21.05 5.35
C HIS A 93 7.85 21.25 3.94
N HIS A 94 7.64 20.26 3.09
CA HIS A 94 7.90 20.42 1.66
C HIS A 94 6.76 21.27 1.06
N PRO A 95 7.06 22.13 0.07
CA PRO A 95 6.00 22.83 -0.63
C PRO A 95 5.06 21.82 -1.29
N GLN A 96 3.77 22.11 -1.28
CA GLN A 96 2.78 21.27 -1.95
C GLN A 96 3.04 21.25 -3.46
N ILE A 97 3.16 20.05 -4.02
CA ILE A 97 3.44 19.79 -5.42
C ILE A 97 2.16 19.33 -6.10
N VAL A 98 1.60 20.21 -6.92
CA VAL A 98 0.44 19.86 -7.76
C VAL A 98 0.91 19.08 -8.97
N HIS A 99 0.54 17.79 -9.05
CA HIS A 99 0.93 16.93 -10.17
C HIS A 99 -0.28 16.50 -11.02
N GLN A 100 -0.51 17.20 -12.13
CA GLN A 100 -1.73 17.11 -12.94
C GLN A 100 -1.95 15.74 -13.60
N SER A 101 -0.87 15.06 -13.96
CA SER A 101 -0.92 13.81 -14.74
C SER A 101 -0.97 12.55 -13.87
N LEU A 102 -0.67 12.66 -12.57
CA LEU A 102 -0.55 11.48 -11.71
C LEU A 102 -1.93 10.85 -11.51
N ARG A 103 -2.03 9.54 -11.79
CA ARG A 103 -3.28 8.75 -11.71
C ARG A 103 -3.18 7.61 -10.72
N THR A 104 -1.99 7.02 -10.60
CA THR A 104 -1.71 5.93 -9.66
C THR A 104 -0.49 6.25 -8.81
N LEU A 105 -0.66 6.15 -7.50
CA LEU A 105 0.39 6.30 -6.51
C LEU A 105 0.47 5.03 -5.66
N SER A 106 1.66 4.43 -5.58
CA SER A 106 1.96 3.34 -4.65
C SER A 106 3.20 3.69 -3.84
N THR A 107 3.05 3.88 -2.52
CA THR A 107 4.14 4.28 -1.64
C THR A 107 3.80 4.04 -0.16
N VAL A 108 4.82 3.91 0.69
CA VAL A 108 4.69 3.89 2.16
C VAL A 108 5.29 5.15 2.82
N LEU A 109 5.75 6.11 2.02
CA LEU A 109 6.41 7.32 2.51
C LEU A 109 5.38 8.40 2.85
N GLY A 110 5.01 8.52 4.12
CA GLY A 110 4.11 9.57 4.63
C GLY A 110 4.48 11.00 4.18
N PRO A 111 5.74 11.45 4.35
CA PRO A 111 6.14 12.78 3.90
C PRO A 111 6.06 12.99 2.38
N LEU A 112 6.20 11.92 1.58
CA LEU A 112 5.97 12.00 0.14
C LEU A 112 4.49 12.25 -0.15
N ILE A 113 3.60 11.54 0.55
CA ILE A 113 2.15 11.68 0.43
C ILE A 113 1.72 13.11 0.79
N ASP A 114 2.16 13.63 1.94
CA ASP A 114 1.81 14.99 2.41
C ASP A 114 2.24 16.11 1.46
N SER A 115 3.29 15.86 0.68
CA SER A 115 3.86 16.85 -0.23
C SER A 115 3.14 16.91 -1.58
N LEU A 116 2.26 15.96 -1.89
CA LEU A 116 1.64 15.82 -3.20
C LEU A 116 0.19 16.31 -3.19
N MET A 117 -0.20 16.97 -4.28
CA MET A 117 -1.59 17.32 -4.59
C MET A 117 -1.96 16.85 -6.01
N PRO A 118 -2.23 15.55 -6.23
CA PRO A 118 -2.65 15.02 -7.52
C PRO A 118 -4.18 15.08 -7.68
N PRO A 119 -4.77 16.13 -8.30
CA PRO A 119 -6.23 16.28 -8.36
C PRO A 119 -6.93 15.17 -9.17
N GLY A 120 -6.22 14.54 -10.10
CA GLY A 120 -6.74 13.42 -10.89
C GLY A 120 -6.33 12.04 -10.36
N LEU A 121 -5.87 11.91 -9.12
CA LEU A 121 -5.50 10.60 -8.57
C LEU A 121 -6.72 9.68 -8.50
N LEU A 122 -6.59 8.48 -9.07
CA LEU A 122 -7.66 7.49 -9.13
C LEU A 122 -7.36 6.27 -8.26
N ARG A 123 -6.09 5.92 -8.11
CA ARG A 123 -5.65 4.71 -7.41
C ARG A 123 -4.55 5.05 -6.42
N LEU A 124 -4.75 4.64 -5.17
CA LEU A 124 -3.77 4.77 -4.12
C LEU A 124 -3.53 3.41 -3.47
N THR A 125 -2.28 3.02 -3.38
CA THR A 125 -1.85 1.83 -2.65
C THR A 125 -0.81 2.23 -1.63
N VAL A 126 -1.04 1.89 -0.36
CA VAL A 126 0.03 1.90 0.63
C VAL A 126 0.45 0.47 0.87
N LYS A 127 1.73 0.20 0.63
CA LYS A 127 2.28 -1.15 0.70
C LYS A 127 3.58 -1.19 1.47
N SER A 128 3.57 -1.98 2.54
CA SER A 128 4.79 -2.46 3.17
C SER A 128 5.27 -3.76 2.52
N CYS A 129 6.47 -4.22 2.87
CA CYS A 129 7.03 -5.48 2.37
C CYS A 129 7.17 -6.53 3.46
N MET A 130 7.23 -7.79 3.02
CA MET A 130 7.72 -8.91 3.80
C MET A 130 9.15 -9.21 3.35
N ARG A 131 10.11 -9.27 4.28
CA ARG A 131 11.49 -9.64 3.94
C ARG A 131 12.04 -10.66 4.93
N PHE A 132 12.60 -11.75 4.39
CA PHE A 132 13.18 -12.85 5.17
C PHE A 132 12.25 -13.46 6.23
N GLY A 133 10.94 -13.54 5.94
CA GLY A 133 9.96 -14.08 6.89
C GLY A 133 9.42 -13.05 7.90
N ASN A 134 10.00 -11.85 7.96
CA ASN A 134 9.51 -10.79 8.84
C ASN A 134 8.58 -9.84 8.08
N ALA A 135 7.37 -9.69 8.60
CA ALA A 135 6.42 -8.68 8.15
C ALA A 135 6.80 -7.32 8.73
N PHE A 136 6.96 -6.32 7.88
CA PHE A 136 7.01 -4.93 8.32
C PHE A 136 5.61 -4.34 8.14
N ASN A 137 5.10 -3.65 9.16
CA ASN A 137 3.86 -2.91 9.02
C ASN A 137 4.15 -1.52 8.44
N CYS A 138 3.16 -0.94 7.76
CA CYS A 138 3.19 0.48 7.45
C CYS A 138 3.23 1.30 8.76
N PRO A 139 3.76 2.53 8.73
CA PRO A 139 3.74 3.43 9.88
C PRO A 139 2.31 3.65 10.39
N GLU A 140 2.14 3.83 11.70
CA GLU A 140 0.82 4.00 12.33
C GLU A 140 0.08 5.24 11.80
N ASP A 141 0.81 6.31 11.43
CA ASP A 141 0.26 7.56 10.89
C ASP A 141 -0.10 7.50 9.39
N THR A 142 0.03 6.34 8.75
CA THR A 142 -0.27 6.14 7.32
C THR A 142 -1.65 6.69 6.93
N LEU A 143 -2.69 6.34 7.69
CA LEU A 143 -4.06 6.74 7.35
C LEU A 143 -4.26 8.25 7.47
N SER A 144 -3.57 8.89 8.42
CA SER A 144 -3.58 10.35 8.58
C SER A 144 -2.99 11.06 7.35
N HIS A 145 -1.89 10.54 6.80
CA HIS A 145 -1.29 11.07 5.57
C HIS A 145 -2.23 10.93 4.36
N ILE A 146 -2.90 9.78 4.22
CA ILE A 146 -3.86 9.55 3.13
C ILE A 146 -5.08 10.46 3.27
N TYR A 147 -5.62 10.60 4.48
CA TYR A 147 -6.73 11.51 4.76
C TYR A 147 -6.38 12.93 4.31
N ASN A 148 -5.21 13.43 4.72
CA ASN A 148 -4.74 14.74 4.31
C ASN A 148 -4.58 14.84 2.79
N LEU A 149 -4.01 13.83 2.13
CA LEU A 149 -3.89 13.81 0.67
C LEU A 149 -5.25 13.99 -0.01
N VAL A 150 -6.27 13.25 0.40
CA VAL A 150 -7.61 13.30 -0.19
C VAL A 150 -8.24 14.67 0.04
N VAL A 151 -8.16 15.20 1.27
CA VAL A 151 -8.68 16.53 1.61
C VAL A 151 -8.04 17.62 0.77
N HIS A 152 -6.71 17.63 0.66
CA HIS A 152 -6.00 18.70 -0.05
C HIS A 152 -6.04 18.55 -1.58
N SER A 153 -6.07 17.32 -2.09
CA SER A 153 -6.07 17.08 -3.53
C SER A 153 -7.45 17.16 -4.15
N GLU A 154 -8.51 17.03 -3.35
CA GLU A 154 -9.90 16.89 -3.80
C GLU A 154 -10.06 15.80 -4.88
N CYS A 155 -9.23 14.76 -4.80
CA CYS A 155 -9.19 13.71 -5.80
C CYS A 155 -10.38 12.75 -5.65
N SER A 156 -10.86 12.22 -6.77
CA SER A 156 -11.94 11.23 -6.79
C SER A 156 -11.36 9.81 -6.86
N LEU A 157 -10.89 9.32 -5.71
CA LEU A 157 -10.32 7.97 -5.63
C LEU A 157 -11.36 6.91 -6.02
N ALA A 158 -10.96 6.05 -6.95
CA ALA A 158 -11.75 4.89 -7.40
C ALA A 158 -11.22 3.58 -6.80
N ALA A 159 -9.94 3.52 -6.41
CA ALA A 159 -9.37 2.36 -5.74
C ALA A 159 -8.42 2.77 -4.60
N LEU A 160 -8.58 2.11 -3.46
CA LEU A 160 -7.75 2.27 -2.27
C LEU A 160 -7.33 0.89 -1.78
N SER A 161 -6.03 0.68 -1.62
CA SER A 161 -5.47 -0.61 -1.20
C SER A 161 -4.45 -0.42 -0.08
N PHE A 162 -4.62 -1.21 0.96
CA PHE A 162 -3.78 -1.24 2.15
C PHE A 162 -3.10 -2.60 2.24
N VAL A 163 -1.78 -2.62 2.21
CA VAL A 163 -1.00 -3.85 2.30
C VAL A 163 -0.02 -3.72 3.46
N GLY A 164 -0.31 -4.44 4.56
CA GLY A 164 0.44 -4.38 5.81
C GLY A 164 0.20 -3.11 6.62
N ALA A 165 -0.91 -2.39 6.41
CA ALA A 165 -1.24 -1.20 7.20
C ALA A 165 -2.12 -1.53 8.42
N VAL A 166 -1.90 -0.79 9.51
CA VAL A 166 -2.77 -0.78 10.68
C VAL A 166 -3.97 0.11 10.36
N MET A 167 -5.19 -0.36 10.63
CA MET A 167 -6.40 0.44 10.50
C MET A 167 -6.68 1.12 11.84
N ASP A 168 -6.97 2.41 11.80
CA ASP A 168 -7.29 3.24 12.96
C ASP A 168 -8.65 3.93 12.79
N ASP A 169 -8.99 4.81 13.72
CA ASP A 169 -10.24 5.58 13.70
C ASP A 169 -10.35 6.55 12.50
N ASN A 170 -9.29 6.77 11.71
CA ASN A 170 -9.32 7.61 10.50
C ASN A 170 -9.86 6.86 9.27
N LEU A 171 -10.01 5.53 9.33
CA LEU A 171 -10.50 4.75 8.19
C LEU A 171 -11.91 5.17 7.76
N LEU A 172 -12.86 5.25 8.69
CA LEU A 172 -14.24 5.61 8.36
C LEU A 172 -14.36 7.06 7.83
N PRO A 173 -13.75 8.07 8.46
CA PRO A 173 -13.66 9.42 7.89
C PRO A 173 -13.06 9.47 6.49
N LEU A 174 -12.02 8.68 6.21
CA LEU A 174 -11.41 8.60 4.89
C LEU A 174 -12.37 8.04 3.84
N LEU A 175 -13.11 6.97 4.17
CA LEU A 175 -14.12 6.40 3.28
C LEU A 175 -15.26 7.39 2.98
N GLN A 176 -15.66 8.19 3.96
CA GLN A 176 -16.67 9.26 3.77
C GLN A 176 -16.21 10.36 2.81
N LEU A 177 -14.89 10.62 2.71
CA LEU A 177 -14.32 11.56 1.74
C LEU A 177 -14.19 10.97 0.33
N THR A 178 -14.36 9.66 0.18
CA THR A 178 -14.16 8.93 -1.08
C THR A 178 -15.43 8.19 -1.52
N PRO A 179 -16.56 8.89 -1.71
CA PRO A 179 -17.84 8.25 -2.02
C PRO A 179 -17.87 7.52 -3.37
N TRP A 180 -16.89 7.79 -4.25
CA TRP A 180 -16.75 7.18 -5.57
C TRP A 180 -15.84 5.94 -5.57
N LEU A 181 -15.49 5.43 -4.40
CA LEU A 181 -14.61 4.29 -4.27
C LEU A 181 -15.29 3.03 -4.83
N ILE A 182 -14.66 2.42 -5.82
CA ILE A 182 -15.13 1.18 -6.47
C ILE A 182 -14.41 -0.03 -5.88
N LEU A 183 -13.15 0.13 -5.45
CA LEU A 183 -12.34 -0.96 -4.90
C LEU A 183 -11.71 -0.52 -3.59
N LEU A 184 -11.98 -1.28 -2.53
CA LEU A 184 -11.31 -1.16 -1.25
C LEU A 184 -10.65 -2.50 -0.92
N SER A 185 -9.33 -2.52 -0.79
CA SER A 185 -8.58 -3.75 -0.54
C SER A 185 -7.75 -3.65 0.73
N PHE A 186 -7.79 -4.71 1.53
CA PHE A 186 -6.94 -4.88 2.70
C PHE A 186 -6.18 -6.19 2.57
N GLU A 187 -4.87 -6.13 2.78
CA GLU A 187 -3.97 -7.28 2.79
C GLU A 187 -3.11 -7.20 4.07
N TRP A 188 -3.16 -8.22 4.92
CA TRP A 188 -2.33 -8.28 6.13
C TRP A 188 -1.34 -9.43 6.10
N TYR A 189 -0.13 -9.15 6.59
CA TYR A 189 0.92 -10.15 6.78
C TYR A 189 0.87 -10.81 8.16
N SER A 190 0.29 -10.14 9.17
CA SER A 190 0.15 -10.69 10.52
C SER A 190 -1.07 -11.60 10.60
N PRO A 191 -0.96 -12.78 11.25
CA PRO A 191 -2.09 -13.67 11.49
C PRO A 191 -3.08 -13.15 12.53
N VAL A 192 -2.76 -12.06 13.25
CA VAL A 192 -3.69 -11.45 14.20
C VAL A 192 -3.75 -9.95 13.89
N PRO A 193 -4.91 -9.40 13.49
CA PRO A 193 -5.09 -7.96 13.37
C PRO A 193 -4.95 -7.30 14.75
N SER A 194 -4.44 -6.07 14.82
CA SER A 194 -4.41 -5.34 16.09
C SER A 194 -5.85 -5.10 16.60
N GLU A 195 -6.04 -4.99 17.92
CA GLU A 195 -7.36 -4.66 18.49
C GLU A 195 -7.92 -3.36 17.90
N GLU A 196 -7.04 -2.42 17.58
CA GLU A 196 -7.36 -1.17 16.89
C GLU A 196 -7.89 -1.42 15.47
N SER A 197 -7.19 -2.25 14.69
CA SER A 197 -7.63 -2.58 13.32
C SER A 197 -8.97 -3.31 13.32
N ASP A 198 -9.18 -4.22 14.27
CA ASP A 198 -10.46 -4.90 14.46
C ASP A 198 -11.57 -3.90 14.83
N GLY A 199 -11.31 -2.96 15.74
CA GLY A 199 -12.24 -1.89 16.10
C GLY A 199 -12.61 -0.95 14.94
N ALA A 200 -11.62 -0.54 14.15
CA ALA A 200 -11.82 0.30 12.97
C ALA A 200 -12.66 -0.42 11.90
N MET A 201 -12.31 -1.67 11.58
CA MET A 201 -13.04 -2.49 10.61
C MET A 201 -14.47 -2.77 11.08
N LYS A 202 -14.67 -3.08 12.37
CA LYS A 202 -16.02 -3.20 12.99
C LYS A 202 -16.86 -1.97 12.73
N SER A 203 -16.28 -0.80 12.94
CA SER A 203 -16.97 0.48 12.76
C SER A 203 -17.37 0.70 11.30
N VAL A 204 -16.50 0.38 10.34
CA VAL A 204 -16.82 0.43 8.90
C VAL A 204 -17.99 -0.50 8.56
N PHE A 205 -17.91 -1.78 8.92
CA PHE A 205 -18.99 -2.72 8.60
C PHE A 205 -20.31 -2.36 9.30
N LEU A 206 -20.25 -1.87 10.54
CA LEU A 206 -21.45 -1.41 11.24
C LEU A 206 -22.08 -0.20 10.55
N ASP A 207 -21.27 0.76 10.10
CA ASP A 207 -21.74 1.94 9.36
C ASP A 207 -22.39 1.54 8.03
N MET A 208 -21.74 0.66 7.26
CA MET A 208 -22.29 0.10 6.02
C MET A 208 -23.60 -0.66 6.28
N SER A 209 -23.71 -1.40 7.39
CA SER A 209 -24.91 -2.19 7.70
C SER A 209 -26.10 -1.40 8.26
N LYS A 210 -25.87 -0.21 8.82
CA LYS A 210 -26.94 0.65 9.37
C LYS A 210 -27.63 1.49 8.29
N SER A 211 -27.20 1.30 7.05
CA SER A 211 -27.26 2.31 6.03
C SER A 211 -27.85 1.74 4.75
N ASN A 212 -29.06 2.16 4.39
CA ASN A 212 -29.38 2.54 3.00
C ASN A 212 -28.51 3.76 2.56
N SER A 213 -27.32 3.94 3.13
CA SER A 213 -26.62 5.21 3.13
C SER A 213 -25.68 5.28 1.95
N ARG A 214 -25.76 6.45 1.33
CA ARG A 214 -25.07 6.92 0.14
C ARG A 214 -23.55 7.09 0.35
N VAL A 215 -23.00 6.60 1.45
CA VAL A 215 -21.60 6.83 1.82
C VAL A 215 -20.67 6.02 0.92
N LEU A 216 -21.12 4.85 0.45
CA LEU A 216 -20.39 4.00 -0.48
C LEU A 216 -21.41 3.32 -1.40
N GLU A 217 -21.58 3.79 -2.64
CA GLU A 217 -22.29 3.02 -3.67
C GLU A 217 -21.40 1.82 -4.06
N MET A 218 -21.48 0.75 -3.27
CA MET A 218 -21.04 -0.61 -3.59
C MET A 218 -19.55 -0.77 -3.99
N PRO A 219 -18.59 -0.43 -3.12
CA PRO A 219 -17.19 -0.79 -3.34
C PRO A 219 -17.06 -2.31 -3.26
N TRP A 220 -16.29 -2.88 -4.19
CA TRP A 220 -15.77 -4.23 -4.08
C TRP A 220 -14.78 -4.23 -2.92
N ILE A 221 -15.12 -4.94 -1.85
CA ILE A 221 -14.25 -5.06 -0.68
C ILE A 221 -13.49 -6.37 -0.80
N ASN A 222 -12.18 -6.26 -0.94
CA ASN A 222 -11.28 -7.40 -0.95
C ASN A 222 -10.53 -7.44 0.38
N VAL A 223 -10.64 -8.55 1.10
CA VAL A 223 -9.98 -8.76 2.39
C VAL A 223 -9.12 -10.02 2.25
N CYS A 224 -7.81 -9.85 2.24
CA CYS A 224 -6.82 -10.91 2.13
C CYS A 224 -5.93 -10.94 3.39
N GLY A 225 -5.58 -12.12 3.87
CA GLY A 225 -4.60 -12.27 4.96
C GLY A 225 -4.98 -13.29 6.02
N ARG A 226 -4.01 -13.63 6.87
CA ARG A 226 -4.15 -14.68 7.89
C ARG A 226 -4.92 -14.18 9.12
N GLY A 227 -5.77 -15.04 9.66
CA GLY A 227 -6.44 -14.89 10.96
C GLY A 227 -7.28 -13.61 11.15
N PHE A 228 -7.84 -13.10 10.06
CA PHE A 228 -8.89 -12.09 10.16
C PHE A 228 -10.14 -12.72 10.79
N HIS A 229 -10.36 -12.45 12.08
CA HIS A 229 -11.65 -12.66 12.70
C HIS A 229 -12.59 -11.57 12.21
N LEU A 230 -13.38 -11.87 11.17
CA LEU A 230 -14.54 -11.05 10.87
C LEU A 230 -15.33 -10.87 12.18
N PRO A 231 -15.74 -9.64 12.54
CA PRO A 231 -16.48 -9.35 13.78
C PRO A 231 -17.74 -10.20 13.99
N PHE A 232 -18.17 -10.83 12.90
CA PHE A 232 -19.40 -11.56 12.72
C PHE A 232 -19.25 -13.07 12.99
N ILE A 233 -18.04 -13.61 13.15
CA ILE A 233 -17.83 -15.06 13.24
C ILE A 233 -18.07 -15.61 14.66
N ASN A 234 -17.95 -14.79 15.71
CA ASN A 234 -18.00 -15.28 17.09
C ASN A 234 -19.39 -15.23 17.77
N ASN A 235 -20.45 -14.80 17.08
CA ASN A 235 -21.82 -14.82 17.64
C ASN A 235 -22.82 -15.44 16.64
N ASN A 236 -23.34 -16.62 17.03
CA ASN A 236 -24.38 -17.46 16.41
C ASN A 236 -25.29 -16.79 15.35
N ASP A 237 -25.49 -17.50 14.22
CA ASP A 237 -26.54 -17.48 13.17
C ASP A 237 -27.05 -16.15 12.57
N PHE A 238 -27.06 -15.05 13.31
CA PHE A 238 -27.53 -13.73 12.88
C PHE A 238 -26.56 -13.02 11.91
N CYS A 239 -25.33 -13.52 11.84
CA CYS A 239 -24.20 -12.85 11.23
C CYS A 239 -23.98 -13.23 9.75
N LEU A 240 -24.14 -14.51 9.41
CA LEU A 240 -24.13 -14.96 8.01
C LEU A 240 -25.33 -14.38 7.24
N GLU A 241 -26.49 -14.29 7.88
CA GLU A 241 -27.68 -13.63 7.32
C GLU A 241 -27.41 -12.16 6.99
N LYS A 242 -26.65 -11.46 7.84
CA LYS A 242 -26.32 -10.03 7.64
C LYS A 242 -25.20 -9.79 6.63
N LEU A 243 -24.23 -10.71 6.53
CA LEU A 243 -23.25 -10.74 5.44
C LEU A 243 -23.92 -11.05 4.10
N LYS A 244 -24.86 -12.00 4.09
CA LYS A 244 -25.70 -12.29 2.92
C LYS A 244 -26.57 -11.11 2.53
N SER A 245 -27.19 -10.42 3.50
CA SER A 245 -28.00 -9.23 3.18
C SER A 245 -27.15 -8.10 2.58
N LEU A 246 -25.91 -7.92 3.03
CA LEU A 246 -24.98 -6.97 2.41
C LEU A 246 -24.64 -7.38 0.97
N GLN A 247 -24.49 -8.68 0.70
CA GLN A 247 -24.29 -9.21 -0.65
C GLN A 247 -25.52 -9.02 -1.54
N ASP A 248 -26.73 -9.16 -0.98
CA ASP A 248 -28.00 -8.93 -1.68
C ASP A 248 -28.24 -7.44 -2.00
N ASP A 249 -27.72 -6.54 -1.15
CA ASP A 249 -27.62 -5.09 -1.41
C ASP A 249 -26.46 -4.74 -2.36
N GLY A 250 -25.79 -5.78 -2.91
CA GLY A 250 -24.78 -5.82 -3.96
C GLY A 250 -23.38 -5.34 -3.58
N LEU A 251 -23.03 -5.46 -2.29
CA LEU A 251 -21.64 -5.47 -1.85
C LEU A 251 -20.98 -6.80 -2.25
N GLU A 252 -20.00 -6.77 -3.15
CA GLU A 252 -19.16 -7.94 -3.41
C GLU A 252 -18.01 -8.00 -2.39
N LEU A 253 -18.11 -8.93 -1.45
CA LEU A 253 -17.05 -9.26 -0.50
C LEU A 253 -16.30 -10.50 -0.99
N CYS A 254 -15.02 -10.34 -1.32
CA CYS A 254 -14.12 -11.48 -1.56
C CYS A 254 -13.27 -11.69 -0.31
N LEU A 255 -13.39 -12.89 0.28
CA LEU A 255 -12.52 -13.34 1.35
C LEU A 255 -11.63 -14.42 0.74
N ASP A 256 -10.35 -14.10 0.58
CA ASP A 256 -9.36 -15.11 0.26
C ASP A 256 -8.93 -15.78 1.57
N LEU A 257 -9.51 -16.95 1.84
CA LEU A 257 -9.28 -17.75 3.04
C LEU A 257 -8.34 -18.93 2.77
N ASP A 258 -7.72 -19.00 1.59
CA ASP A 258 -6.91 -20.15 1.17
C ASP A 258 -5.68 -20.40 2.07
N ASP A 259 -5.32 -19.44 2.91
CA ASP A 259 -4.24 -19.52 3.90
C ASP A 259 -4.65 -20.10 5.28
N LEU A 260 -5.93 -20.41 5.53
CA LEU A 260 -6.41 -20.97 6.81
C LEU A 260 -6.18 -22.48 6.96
N GLU A 261 -5.94 -23.22 5.87
CA GLU A 261 -5.81 -24.69 5.91
C GLU A 261 -4.41 -25.18 6.31
N ASP A 262 -3.39 -24.30 6.35
CA ASP A 262 -2.00 -24.69 6.59
C ASP A 262 -1.60 -24.77 8.09
N HIS A 263 -2.59 -24.72 9.00
CA HIS A 263 -2.36 -24.84 10.44
C HIS A 263 -2.00 -26.25 10.94
N SER A 264 -1.96 -27.26 10.07
CA SER A 264 -1.58 -28.63 10.49
C SER A 264 -0.12 -28.99 10.22
N SER A 265 0.63 -28.22 9.42
CA SER A 265 1.95 -28.62 8.93
C SER A 265 3.13 -27.95 9.65
N LEU A 266 2.91 -26.86 10.40
CA LEU A 266 3.98 -26.10 11.09
C LEU A 266 4.18 -26.47 12.56
N GLU A 267 3.18 -27.05 13.25
CA GLU A 267 3.37 -27.55 14.63
C GLU A 267 4.15 -28.87 14.68
N ASP A 268 4.12 -29.67 13.62
CA ASP A 268 4.87 -30.94 13.55
C ASP A 268 6.38 -30.74 13.32
N MET A 269 6.81 -29.56 12.86
CA MET A 269 8.22 -29.26 12.60
C MET A 269 8.97 -28.76 13.85
N TYR A 270 8.26 -28.36 14.90
CA TYR A 270 8.86 -27.87 16.16
C TYR A 270 8.82 -28.89 17.31
N ASN A 271 8.08 -30.00 17.19
CA ASN A 271 7.97 -31.04 18.21
C ASN A 271 8.91 -32.25 18.05
N SER A 272 9.77 -32.29 17.02
CA SER A 272 10.70 -33.41 16.79
C SER A 272 12.12 -33.19 17.33
N GLY A 273 12.30 -32.27 18.28
CA GLY A 273 13.62 -31.80 18.71
C GLY A 273 13.89 -31.86 20.21
N SER A 274 13.46 -32.91 20.92
CA SER A 274 13.88 -33.11 22.32
C SER A 274 13.73 -34.55 22.81
N GLU A 275 14.50 -35.49 22.25
CA GLU A 275 14.90 -36.71 22.96
C GLU A 275 16.32 -37.05 22.54
N ASP A 276 17.28 -36.87 23.46
CA ASP A 276 18.40 -37.79 23.73
C ASP A 276 19.47 -37.08 24.57
N GLY A 277 19.61 -37.53 25.83
CA GLY A 277 20.63 -37.05 26.76
C GLY A 277 20.48 -37.58 28.18
N GLU A 278 20.51 -38.91 28.35
CA GLU A 278 21.03 -39.58 29.56
C GLU A 278 22.25 -40.43 29.19
#